data_AF-A0A7S2VBY6-F1
#
_entry.id   AF-A0A7S2VBY6-F1
#
_cell.length_a   1.000
_cell.length_b   1.000
_cell.length_c   1.000
_cell.angle_alpha   90.00
_cell.angle_beta   90.00
_cell.angle_gamma   90.00
#
_symmetry.space_group_name_H-M   'P 1'
#
loop_
_entity.id
_entity.type
_entity.pdbx_description
1 polymer ?
#
loop_
_entity_poly.entity_id
_entity_poly.type
_entity_poly.pdbx_seq_one_letter_code
_entity_poly.pdbx_strand_id
1 'polypeptide(L)'
;VDEDLQQELDDRLRDLVEHQGFLNEISTDGGEKRFTWAHDKIHEAALMLTPEAERGHFQCRVGETIVEHLKHDEFDSVIFVVARLVSQYQGNDQTKMIRYADLQLQASQRATRLAAFENAKGFASRGLSFLPHNKWESCTQLCRDLYTNLMQAERICGDIPNMERHCREFLEMQKNEPIWIRLGAYHNLFSGIFYADPKGRGSEAIEIGFTALRELGCVFPTSKANILLQTLKCILVLKRIRKTLAESAGLLELPTMEGPRNKLEATKLLYAMIDVLYLAKDARMPLVIVRFIEITM
;
A
#
# COMPACT_ATOMS: atom_id res chain seq x y z
N VAL A 1 -7.10 -34.63 -20.55
CA VAL A 1 -8.49 -34.38 -20.10
C VAL A 1 -9.32 -35.44 -20.80
N ASP A 2 -10.20 -36.13 -20.07
CA ASP A 2 -11.01 -37.23 -20.61
C ASP A 2 -11.92 -36.68 -21.72
N GLU A 3 -11.85 -37.23 -22.94
CA GLU A 3 -12.63 -36.74 -24.10
C GLU A 3 -14.14 -36.74 -23.80
N ASP A 4 -14.60 -37.73 -23.03
CA ASP A 4 -16.01 -37.84 -22.61
C ASP A 4 -16.45 -36.71 -21.68
N LEU A 5 -15.59 -36.25 -20.77
CA LEU A 5 -15.86 -35.13 -19.86
C LEU A 5 -15.94 -33.81 -20.62
N GLN A 6 -15.14 -33.68 -21.67
CA GLN A 6 -15.10 -32.49 -22.51
C GLN A 6 -16.33 -32.41 -23.41
N GLN A 7 -16.76 -33.56 -23.95
CA GLN A 7 -17.99 -33.70 -24.71
C GLN A 7 -19.24 -33.40 -23.85
N GLU A 8 -19.32 -33.93 -22.63
CA GLU A 8 -20.45 -33.66 -21.72
C GLU A 8 -20.52 -32.18 -21.33
N LEU A 9 -19.37 -31.54 -21.11
CA LEU A 9 -19.30 -30.11 -20.80
C LEU A 9 -19.79 -29.26 -21.99
N ASP A 10 -19.36 -29.59 -23.20
CA ASP A 10 -19.78 -28.90 -24.42
C ASP A 10 -21.28 -29.05 -24.69
N ASP A 11 -21.84 -30.24 -24.45
CA ASP A 11 -23.28 -30.48 -24.61
C ASP A 11 -24.10 -29.69 -23.58
N ARG A 12 -23.63 -29.61 -22.32
CA ARG A 12 -24.28 -28.79 -21.29
C ARG A 12 -24.18 -27.29 -21.59
N LEU A 13 -23.02 -26.81 -22.04
CA LEU A 13 -22.85 -25.40 -22.42
C LEU A 13 -23.75 -25.05 -23.61
N ARG A 14 -23.92 -25.97 -24.56
CA ARG A 14 -24.85 -25.79 -25.68
C ARG A 14 -26.29 -25.71 -25.23
N ASP A 15 -26.75 -26.58 -24.33
CA ASP A 15 -28.11 -26.51 -23.75
C ASP A 15 -28.37 -25.16 -23.04
N LEU A 16 -27.38 -24.68 -22.28
CA LEU A 16 -27.47 -23.39 -21.58
C LEU A 16 -27.58 -22.18 -22.51
N VAL A 17 -27.02 -22.28 -23.72
CA VAL A 17 -27.08 -21.22 -24.76
C VAL A 17 -28.32 -21.35 -25.62
N GLU A 18 -28.53 -22.52 -26.22
CA GLU A 18 -29.56 -22.76 -27.25
C GLU A 18 -30.97 -22.94 -26.67
N HIS A 19 -31.08 -23.50 -25.46
CA HIS A 19 -32.37 -23.88 -24.90
C HIS A 19 -32.76 -23.06 -23.68
N GLN A 20 -31.82 -22.72 -22.79
CA GLN A 20 -32.15 -22.00 -21.56
C GLN A 20 -31.89 -20.50 -21.61
N GLY A 21 -31.10 -20.02 -22.59
CA GLY A 21 -30.78 -18.60 -22.75
C GLY A 21 -30.03 -17.99 -21.55
N PHE A 22 -29.30 -18.82 -20.80
CA PHE A 22 -28.54 -18.39 -19.62
C PHE A 22 -27.16 -17.87 -20.00
N LEU A 23 -26.60 -18.38 -21.08
CA LEU A 23 -25.32 -17.96 -21.65
C LEU A 23 -25.52 -17.48 -23.09
N ASN A 24 -24.70 -16.52 -23.51
CA ASN A 24 -24.55 -16.13 -24.91
C ASN A 24 -23.18 -16.62 -25.40
N GLU A 25 -23.15 -17.24 -26.58
CA GLU A 25 -21.90 -17.56 -27.27
C GLU A 25 -21.37 -16.32 -28.01
N ILE A 26 -20.09 -16.03 -27.82
CA ILE A 26 -19.35 -14.95 -28.49
C ILE A 26 -18.41 -15.61 -29.48
N SER A 27 -18.65 -15.35 -30.76
CA SER A 27 -17.78 -15.80 -31.85
C SER A 27 -16.43 -15.10 -31.74
N THR A 28 -15.32 -15.84 -31.81
CA THR A 28 -13.98 -15.25 -31.97
C THR A 28 -13.35 -15.72 -33.27
N ASP A 29 -12.57 -14.83 -33.92
CA ASP A 29 -11.91 -15.08 -35.22
C ASP A 29 -10.92 -16.26 -35.21
N GLY A 30 -10.61 -16.84 -34.04
CA GLY A 30 -9.66 -17.95 -33.87
C GLY A 30 -10.28 -19.34 -33.67
N GLY A 31 -11.60 -19.48 -33.71
CA GLY A 31 -12.27 -20.76 -33.44
C GLY A 31 -12.40 -21.13 -31.96
N GLU A 32 -11.95 -20.28 -31.04
CA GLU A 32 -12.22 -20.42 -29.60
C GLU A 32 -13.65 -19.96 -29.29
N LYS A 33 -14.43 -20.85 -28.68
CA LYS A 33 -15.77 -20.50 -28.17
C LYS A 33 -15.63 -19.72 -26.88
N ARG A 34 -16.18 -18.51 -26.84
CA ARG A 34 -16.30 -17.72 -25.60
C ARG A 34 -17.76 -17.65 -25.19
N PHE A 35 -18.02 -17.65 -23.90
CA PHE A 35 -19.37 -17.54 -23.35
C PHE A 35 -19.44 -16.37 -22.38
N THR A 36 -20.58 -15.71 -22.35
CA THR A 36 -20.91 -14.69 -21.35
C THR A 36 -22.28 -14.98 -20.76
N TRP A 37 -22.53 -14.54 -19.53
CA TRP A 37 -23.87 -14.57 -18.95
C TRP A 37 -24.81 -13.70 -19.77
N ALA A 38 -26.02 -14.20 -20.03
CA ALA A 38 -27.01 -13.42 -20.77
C ALA A 38 -27.47 -12.19 -19.98
N HIS A 39 -27.47 -12.26 -18.64
CA HIS A 39 -27.72 -11.13 -17.75
C HIS A 39 -27.07 -11.36 -16.37
N ASP A 40 -26.61 -10.29 -15.72
CA ASP A 40 -26.12 -10.30 -14.33
C ASP A 40 -27.03 -11.03 -13.33
N LYS A 41 -28.36 -10.94 -13.47
CA LYS A 41 -29.31 -11.62 -12.57
C LYS A 41 -29.24 -13.15 -12.65
N ILE A 42 -28.87 -13.68 -13.81
CA ILE A 42 -28.71 -15.13 -14.01
C ILE A 42 -27.45 -15.58 -13.27
N HIS A 43 -26.37 -14.80 -13.38
CA HIS A 43 -25.14 -15.03 -12.61
C HIS A 43 -25.39 -14.93 -11.10
N GLU A 44 -26.12 -13.90 -10.64
CA GLU A 44 -26.52 -13.75 -9.24
C GLU A 44 -27.35 -14.93 -8.75
N ALA A 45 -28.35 -15.37 -9.53
CA ALA A 45 -29.19 -16.51 -9.19
C ALA A 45 -28.37 -17.81 -9.11
N ALA A 46 -27.46 -18.06 -10.05
CA ALA A 46 -26.57 -19.21 -10.02
C ALA A 46 -25.68 -19.22 -8.77
N LEU A 47 -25.14 -18.07 -8.37
CA LEU A 47 -24.37 -17.93 -7.14
C LEU A 47 -25.24 -18.12 -5.88
N MET A 48 -26.47 -17.64 -5.87
CA MET A 48 -27.41 -17.82 -4.75
C MET A 48 -27.85 -19.27 -4.59
N LEU A 49 -28.08 -19.98 -5.69
CA LEU A 49 -28.46 -21.39 -5.71
C LEU A 49 -27.32 -22.33 -5.32
N THR A 50 -26.07 -21.87 -5.38
CA THR A 50 -24.92 -22.63 -4.85
C THR A 50 -25.06 -22.74 -3.33
N PRO A 51 -25.00 -23.97 -2.75
CA PRO A 51 -25.10 -24.17 -1.31
C PRO A 51 -24.11 -23.29 -0.55
N GLU A 52 -24.55 -22.68 0.55
CA GLU A 52 -23.73 -21.73 1.31
C GLU A 52 -22.40 -22.34 1.77
N ALA A 53 -22.41 -23.62 2.15
CA ALA A 53 -21.21 -24.37 2.54
C ALA A 53 -20.19 -24.54 1.41
N GLU A 54 -20.63 -24.52 0.14
CA GLU A 54 -19.78 -24.74 -1.03
C GLU A 54 -19.41 -23.44 -1.75
N ARG A 55 -20.19 -22.38 -1.55
CA ARG A 55 -20.08 -21.12 -2.28
C ARG A 55 -18.68 -20.51 -2.20
N GLY A 56 -18.08 -20.48 -1.01
CA GLY A 56 -16.72 -19.96 -0.82
C GLY A 56 -15.67 -20.75 -1.60
N HIS A 57 -15.75 -22.09 -1.56
CA HIS A 57 -14.83 -22.96 -2.31
C HIS A 57 -15.03 -22.80 -3.82
N PHE A 58 -16.28 -22.72 -4.29
CA PHE A 58 -16.60 -22.46 -5.69
C PHE A 58 -16.05 -21.12 -6.17
N GLN A 59 -16.27 -20.04 -5.41
CA GLN A 59 -15.75 -18.70 -5.72
C GLN A 59 -14.21 -18.70 -5.78
N CYS A 60 -13.54 -19.35 -4.83
CA CYS A 60 -12.09 -19.47 -4.84
C CYS A 60 -11.58 -20.20 -6.08
N ARG A 61 -12.23 -21.31 -6.47
CA ARG A 61 -11.90 -22.03 -7.71
C ARG A 61 -12.06 -21.15 -8.94
N VAL A 62 -13.14 -20.38 -9.04
CA VAL A 62 -13.32 -19.42 -10.14
C VAL A 62 -12.17 -18.39 -10.15
N GLY A 63 -11.79 -17.86 -8.99
CA GLY A 63 -10.66 -16.95 -8.85
C GLY A 63 -9.33 -17.56 -9.29
N GLU A 64 -9.04 -18.80 -8.87
CA GLU A 64 -7.85 -19.55 -9.28
C GLU A 64 -7.81 -19.79 -10.80
N THR A 65 -8.93 -20.23 -11.38
CA THR A 65 -9.04 -20.46 -12.83
C THR A 65 -8.77 -19.17 -13.60
N ILE A 66 -9.33 -18.04 -13.16
CA ILE A 66 -9.11 -16.73 -13.80
C ILE A 66 -7.61 -16.40 -13.80
N VAL A 67 -6.94 -16.53 -12.64
CA VAL A 67 -5.50 -16.24 -12.52
C VAL A 67 -4.65 -17.14 -13.42
N GLU A 68 -5.03 -18.41 -13.58
CA GLU A 68 -4.28 -19.38 -14.38
C GLU A 68 -4.38 -19.14 -15.89
N HIS A 69 -5.47 -18.53 -16.37
CA HIS A 69 -5.75 -18.36 -17.80
C HIS A 69 -5.52 -16.94 -18.32
N LEU A 70 -5.19 -15.98 -17.45
CA LEU A 70 -4.94 -14.59 -17.84
C LEU A 70 -3.53 -14.38 -18.34
N LYS A 71 -3.40 -13.59 -19.42
CA LYS A 71 -2.12 -13.01 -19.82
C LYS A 71 -1.73 -11.94 -18.80
N HIS A 72 -0.42 -11.76 -18.61
CA HIS A 72 0.12 -10.82 -17.62
C HIS A 72 -0.43 -9.40 -17.80
N ASP A 73 -0.70 -9.01 -19.04
CA ASP A 73 -1.14 -7.66 -19.45
C ASP A 73 -2.61 -7.38 -19.06
N GLU A 74 -3.42 -8.42 -18.87
CA GLU A 74 -4.84 -8.31 -18.53
C GLU A 74 -5.09 -8.40 -17.02
N PHE A 75 -4.10 -8.88 -16.27
CA PHE A 75 -4.18 -9.17 -14.85
C PHE A 75 -4.61 -7.96 -14.01
N ASP A 76 -4.12 -6.78 -14.38
CA ASP A 76 -4.44 -5.53 -13.72
C ASP A 76 -5.95 -5.21 -13.82
N SER A 77 -6.61 -5.56 -14.94
CA SER A 77 -8.02 -5.26 -15.15
C SER A 77 -8.96 -6.10 -14.28
N VAL A 78 -8.54 -7.30 -13.88
CA VAL A 78 -9.37 -8.28 -13.17
C VAL A 78 -8.99 -8.49 -11.71
N ILE A 79 -7.86 -7.92 -11.24
CA ILE A 79 -7.32 -8.22 -9.90
C ILE A 79 -8.31 -7.96 -8.77
N PHE A 80 -9.20 -6.96 -8.89
CA PHE A 80 -10.26 -6.74 -7.90
C PHE A 80 -11.30 -7.84 -7.87
N VAL A 81 -11.65 -8.40 -9.04
CA VAL A 81 -12.58 -9.53 -9.15
C VAL A 81 -11.95 -10.77 -8.51
N VAL A 82 -10.73 -11.09 -8.92
CA VAL A 82 -9.97 -12.22 -8.36
C VAL A 82 -9.81 -12.09 -6.85
N ALA A 83 -9.37 -10.93 -6.36
CA ALA A 83 -9.17 -10.70 -4.93
C ALA A 83 -10.47 -10.87 -4.13
N ARG A 84 -11.60 -10.40 -4.64
CA ARG A 84 -12.91 -10.61 -3.99
C ARG A 84 -13.33 -12.07 -3.98
N LEU A 85 -13.08 -12.81 -5.05
CA LEU A 85 -13.39 -14.24 -5.16
C LEU A 85 -12.58 -15.06 -4.16
N VAL A 86 -11.26 -14.89 -4.14
CA VAL A 86 -10.38 -15.65 -3.22
C VAL A 86 -10.51 -15.20 -1.76
N SER A 87 -11.08 -14.00 -1.51
CA SER A 87 -11.35 -13.53 -0.14
C SER A 87 -12.33 -14.44 0.61
N GLN A 88 -13.09 -15.28 -0.08
CA GLN A 88 -14.09 -16.18 0.52
C GLN A 88 -13.47 -17.48 1.03
N TYR A 89 -12.16 -17.66 0.88
CA TYR A 89 -11.46 -18.84 1.35
C TYR A 89 -11.47 -18.95 2.88
N GLN A 90 -11.91 -20.12 3.37
CA GLN A 90 -11.97 -20.48 4.79
C GLN A 90 -11.16 -21.76 5.10
N GLY A 91 -10.34 -22.23 4.16
CA GLY A 91 -9.50 -23.41 4.35
C GLY A 91 -8.23 -23.11 5.15
N ASN A 92 -7.46 -24.16 5.45
CA ASN A 92 -6.23 -24.10 6.25
C ASN A 92 -4.95 -24.47 5.45
N ASP A 93 -5.06 -24.65 4.13
CA ASP A 93 -3.88 -24.83 3.27
C ASP A 93 -3.07 -23.53 3.22
N GLN A 94 -1.97 -23.52 3.97
CA GLN A 94 -1.08 -22.38 4.10
C GLN A 94 -0.48 -21.93 2.77
N THR A 95 -0.22 -22.84 1.83
CA THR A 95 0.34 -22.51 0.52
C THR A 95 -0.66 -21.68 -0.28
N LYS A 96 -1.93 -22.10 -0.28
CA LYS A 96 -3.02 -21.34 -0.91
C LYS A 96 -3.25 -20.01 -0.23
N MET A 97 -3.26 -19.97 1.11
CA MET A 97 -3.46 -18.73 1.85
C MET A 97 -2.37 -17.70 1.52
N ILE A 98 -1.10 -18.10 1.45
CA ILE A 98 0.00 -17.20 1.06
C ILE A 98 -0.18 -16.70 -0.37
N ARG A 99 -0.55 -17.58 -1.33
CA ARG A 99 -0.87 -17.17 -2.71
C ARG A 99 -2.01 -16.15 -2.75
N TYR A 100 -3.06 -16.35 -1.95
CA TYR A 100 -4.17 -15.41 -1.88
C TYR A 100 -3.78 -14.10 -1.19
N ALA A 101 -2.92 -14.13 -0.17
CA ALA A 101 -2.37 -12.93 0.45
C ALA A 101 -1.60 -12.07 -0.56
N ASP A 102 -0.87 -12.68 -1.49
CA ASP A 102 -0.20 -11.97 -2.58
C ASP A 102 -1.20 -11.31 -3.53
N LEU A 103 -2.27 -12.01 -3.93
CA LEU A 103 -3.35 -11.42 -4.73
C LEU A 103 -4.02 -10.24 -4.01
N GLN A 104 -4.20 -10.34 -2.70
CA GLN A 104 -4.71 -9.23 -1.88
C GLN A 104 -3.75 -8.04 -1.85
N LEU A 105 -2.43 -8.28 -1.78
CA LEU A 105 -1.44 -7.22 -1.84
C LEU A 105 -1.50 -6.49 -3.18
N GLN A 106 -1.54 -7.22 -4.30
CA GLN A 106 -1.63 -6.65 -5.63
C GLN A 106 -2.91 -5.81 -5.82
N ALA A 107 -4.05 -6.32 -5.34
CA ALA A 107 -5.31 -5.57 -5.31
C ALA A 107 -5.21 -4.32 -4.44
N SER A 108 -4.62 -4.42 -3.25
CA SER A 108 -4.44 -3.26 -2.36
C SER A 108 -3.57 -2.18 -3.01
N GLN A 109 -2.43 -2.54 -3.58
CA GLN A 109 -1.54 -1.60 -4.27
C GLN A 109 -2.23 -0.94 -5.47
N ARG A 110 -3.00 -1.70 -6.25
CA ARG A 110 -3.78 -1.14 -7.37
C ARG A 110 -4.84 -0.16 -6.86
N ALA A 111 -5.56 -0.51 -5.81
CA ALA A 111 -6.56 0.37 -5.20
C ALA A 111 -5.90 1.68 -4.70
N THR A 112 -4.72 1.60 -4.10
CA THR A 112 -3.91 2.77 -3.71
C THR A 112 -3.57 3.64 -4.92
N ARG A 113 -3.10 3.06 -6.04
CA ARG A 113 -2.82 3.81 -7.29
C ARG A 113 -4.04 4.52 -7.86
N LEU A 114 -5.23 3.95 -7.66
CA LEU A 114 -6.51 4.52 -8.08
C LEU A 114 -7.17 5.41 -7.01
N ALA A 115 -6.46 5.73 -5.92
CA ALA A 115 -6.98 6.48 -4.77
C ALA A 115 -8.25 5.89 -4.11
N ALA A 116 -8.49 4.59 -4.30
CA ALA A 116 -9.60 3.85 -3.69
C ALA A 116 -9.19 3.28 -2.32
N PHE A 117 -8.87 4.16 -1.37
CA PHE A 117 -8.22 3.78 -0.11
C PHE A 117 -9.04 2.85 0.80
N GLU A 118 -10.37 2.95 0.79
CA GLU A 118 -11.23 1.99 1.52
C GLU A 118 -11.07 0.56 0.98
N ASN A 119 -11.00 0.41 -0.35
CA ASN A 119 -10.73 -0.89 -0.97
C ASN A 119 -9.29 -1.36 -0.67
N ALA A 120 -8.31 -0.44 -0.73
CA ALA A 120 -6.92 -0.75 -0.41
C ALA A 120 -6.76 -1.29 1.01
N LYS A 121 -7.43 -0.64 1.98
CA LYS A 121 -7.52 -1.05 3.39
C LYS A 121 -8.14 -2.45 3.50
N GLY A 122 -9.29 -2.67 2.87
CA GLY A 122 -9.99 -3.95 2.90
C GLY A 122 -9.16 -5.11 2.35
N PHE A 123 -8.55 -4.93 1.17
CA PHE A 123 -7.68 -5.94 0.57
C PHE A 123 -6.43 -6.20 1.42
N ALA A 124 -5.71 -5.17 1.87
CA ALA A 124 -4.51 -5.38 2.70
C ALA A 124 -4.84 -6.08 4.02
N SER A 125 -5.94 -5.70 4.69
CA SER A 125 -6.40 -6.38 5.91
C SER A 125 -6.75 -7.84 5.65
N ARG A 126 -7.39 -8.15 4.52
CA ARG A 126 -7.69 -9.55 4.16
C ARG A 126 -6.40 -10.32 3.87
N GLY A 127 -5.44 -9.70 3.18
CA GLY A 127 -4.13 -10.30 2.92
C GLY A 127 -3.40 -10.68 4.21
N LEU A 128 -3.37 -9.79 5.20
CA LEU A 128 -2.78 -10.09 6.51
C LEU A 128 -3.48 -11.25 7.23
N SER A 129 -4.81 -11.37 7.08
CA SER A 129 -5.57 -12.48 7.70
C SER A 129 -5.25 -13.85 7.09
N PHE A 130 -4.67 -13.88 5.89
CA PHE A 130 -4.21 -15.12 5.25
C PHE A 130 -2.77 -15.50 5.62
N LEU A 131 -2.00 -14.61 6.22
CA LEU A 131 -0.63 -14.94 6.63
C LEU A 131 -0.62 -15.78 7.92
N PRO A 132 0.35 -16.71 8.06
CA PRO A 132 0.47 -17.55 9.26
C PRO A 132 0.89 -16.73 10.49
N HIS A 133 0.84 -17.32 11.68
CA HIS A 133 1.26 -16.63 12.91
C HIS A 133 2.73 -16.16 12.88
N ASN A 134 3.62 -16.96 12.28
CA ASN A 134 5.04 -16.63 12.07
C ASN A 134 5.26 -15.85 10.75
N LYS A 135 4.32 -14.98 10.37
CA LYS A 135 4.34 -14.20 9.12
C LYS A 135 5.59 -13.35 8.94
N TRP A 136 6.15 -12.87 10.05
CA TRP A 136 7.32 -11.99 10.04
C TRP A 136 8.60 -12.72 9.64
N GLU A 137 8.72 -14.02 9.94
CA GLU A 137 9.85 -14.85 9.51
C GLU A 137 9.59 -15.59 8.19
N SER A 138 8.39 -16.18 8.03
CA SER A 138 8.07 -17.05 6.88
C SER A 138 7.67 -16.29 5.61
N CYS A 139 7.11 -15.09 5.75
CA CYS A 139 6.52 -14.30 4.67
C CYS A 139 7.00 -12.84 4.74
N THR A 140 8.25 -12.62 5.14
CA THR A 140 8.76 -11.29 5.56
C THR A 140 8.42 -10.17 4.59
N GLN A 141 8.71 -10.33 3.29
CA GLN A 141 8.47 -9.29 2.30
C GLN A 141 6.98 -9.01 2.09
N LEU A 142 6.19 -10.07 1.88
CA LEU A 142 4.74 -9.98 1.70
C LEU A 142 4.05 -9.34 2.92
N CYS A 143 4.46 -9.74 4.12
CA CYS A 143 3.99 -9.15 5.37
C CYS A 143 4.31 -7.65 5.41
N ARG A 144 5.56 -7.26 5.13
CA ARG A 144 5.98 -5.86 5.14
C ARG A 144 5.18 -5.01 4.16
N ASP A 145 4.97 -5.51 2.94
CA ASP A 145 4.27 -4.79 1.89
C ASP A 145 2.76 -4.64 2.18
N LEU A 146 2.15 -5.65 2.80
CA LEU A 146 0.76 -5.59 3.27
C LEU A 146 0.59 -4.56 4.40
N TYR A 147 1.44 -4.60 5.42
CA TYR A 147 1.40 -3.57 6.49
C TYR A 147 1.62 -2.17 5.92
N THR A 148 2.57 -2.00 5.00
CA THR A 148 2.89 -0.69 4.41
C THR A 148 1.68 -0.08 3.71
N ASN A 149 0.96 -0.86 2.89
CA ASN A 149 -0.27 -0.41 2.24
C ASN A 149 -1.40 -0.19 3.26
N LEU A 150 -1.56 -1.09 4.24
CA LEU A 150 -2.62 -1.01 5.23
C LEU A 150 -2.53 0.26 6.08
N MET A 151 -1.36 0.53 6.69
CA MET A 151 -1.14 1.69 7.55
C MET A 151 -1.38 3.01 6.81
N GLN A 152 -0.99 3.07 5.53
CA GLN A 152 -1.24 4.24 4.69
C GLN A 152 -2.74 4.41 4.40
N ALA A 153 -3.41 3.34 4.00
CA ALA A 153 -4.84 3.36 3.70
C ALA A 153 -5.67 3.71 4.94
N GLU A 154 -5.37 3.11 6.10
CA GLU A 154 -6.02 3.42 7.38
C GLU A 154 -5.84 4.89 7.76
N ARG A 155 -4.63 5.44 7.62
CA ARG A 155 -4.40 6.87 7.87
C ARG A 155 -5.26 7.76 6.96
N ILE A 156 -5.28 7.48 5.66
CA ILE A 156 -6.00 8.31 4.69
C ILE A 156 -7.52 8.21 4.88
N CYS A 157 -8.00 7.02 5.24
CA CYS A 157 -9.41 6.78 5.60
C CYS A 157 -9.81 7.36 6.97
N GLY A 158 -8.86 7.86 7.76
CA GLY A 158 -9.12 8.37 9.11
C GLY A 158 -9.34 7.28 10.16
N ASP A 159 -8.97 6.02 9.87
CA ASP A 159 -8.97 4.92 10.84
C ASP A 159 -7.70 4.97 11.71
N ILE A 160 -7.60 6.05 12.49
CA ILE A 160 -6.42 6.37 13.30
C ILE A 160 -6.12 5.31 14.36
N PRO A 161 -7.11 4.71 15.07
CA PRO A 161 -6.82 3.67 16.07
C PRO A 161 -6.17 2.42 15.48
N ASN A 162 -6.67 1.92 14.33
CA ASN A 162 -6.08 0.76 13.68
C ASN A 162 -4.72 1.10 13.06
N MET A 163 -4.60 2.26 12.42
CA MET A 163 -3.32 2.76 11.89
C MET A 163 -2.24 2.80 12.96
N GLU A 164 -2.55 3.37 14.13
CA GLU A 164 -1.61 3.47 15.23
C GLU A 164 -1.19 2.08 15.75
N ARG A 165 -2.16 1.16 15.91
CA ARG A 165 -1.88 -0.22 16.33
C ARG A 165 -0.92 -0.91 15.35
N HIS A 166 -1.23 -0.86 14.05
CA HIS A 166 -0.42 -1.54 13.03
C HIS A 166 0.96 -0.88 12.84
N CYS A 167 1.06 0.45 12.94
CA CYS A 167 2.35 1.14 12.94
C CYS A 167 3.24 0.70 14.10
N ARG A 168 2.68 0.62 15.32
CA ARG A 168 3.45 0.20 16.50
C ARG A 168 3.86 -1.26 16.43
N GLU A 169 2.97 -2.16 15.97
CA GLU A 169 3.32 -3.56 15.73
C GLU A 169 4.45 -3.68 14.71
N PHE A 170 4.34 -2.99 13.57
CA PHE A 170 5.37 -3.00 12.53
C PHE A 170 6.72 -2.50 13.06
N LEU A 171 6.73 -1.38 13.80
CA LEU A 171 7.97 -0.82 14.35
C LEU A 171 8.63 -1.77 15.35
N GLU A 172 7.87 -2.45 16.20
CA GLU A 172 8.41 -3.44 17.15
C GLU A 172 8.98 -4.65 16.41
N MET A 173 8.23 -5.20 15.46
CA MET A 173 8.65 -6.39 14.71
C MET A 173 9.83 -6.11 13.78
N GLN A 174 10.03 -4.87 13.35
CA GLN A 174 11.13 -4.44 12.49
C GLN A 174 12.22 -3.64 13.24
N LYS A 175 12.29 -3.72 14.57
CA LYS A 175 13.21 -2.87 15.38
C LYS A 175 14.70 -3.03 15.03
N ASN A 176 15.10 -4.23 14.61
CA ASN A 176 16.48 -4.54 14.21
C ASN A 176 16.75 -4.26 12.74
N GLU A 177 15.70 -3.95 11.96
CA GLU A 177 15.86 -3.60 10.56
C GLU A 177 16.35 -2.16 10.42
N PRO A 178 17.04 -1.88 9.31
CA PRO A 178 17.45 -0.53 8.99
C PRO A 178 16.25 0.44 8.98
N ILE A 179 16.51 1.68 9.41
CA ILE A 179 15.47 2.70 9.55
C ILE A 179 14.62 2.88 8.29
N TRP A 180 15.19 2.74 7.09
CA TRP A 180 14.45 2.89 5.83
C TRP A 180 13.29 1.90 5.64
N ILE A 181 13.32 0.74 6.28
CA ILE A 181 12.18 -0.19 6.30
C ILE A 181 11.05 0.35 7.20
N ARG A 182 11.42 1.04 8.29
CA ARG A 182 10.50 1.56 9.33
C ARG A 182 9.94 2.96 9.02
N LEU A 183 10.50 3.69 8.06
CA LEU A 183 10.12 5.08 7.81
C LEU A 183 8.66 5.27 7.40
N GLY A 184 8.11 4.35 6.62
CA GLY A 184 6.68 4.39 6.28
C GLY A 184 5.79 4.34 7.52
N ALA A 185 6.12 3.50 8.51
CA ALA A 185 5.40 3.42 9.76
C ALA A 185 5.53 4.70 10.59
N TYR A 186 6.75 5.25 10.72
CA TYR A 186 6.94 6.55 11.40
C TYR A 186 6.13 7.66 10.73
N HIS A 187 6.18 7.74 9.40
CA HIS A 187 5.46 8.75 8.63
C HIS A 187 3.95 8.70 8.86
N ASN A 188 3.38 7.50 8.76
CA ASN A 188 1.95 7.31 8.99
C ASN A 188 1.58 7.63 10.43
N LEU A 189 2.41 7.22 11.40
CA LEU A 189 2.16 7.43 12.82
C LEU A 189 2.17 8.92 13.19
N PHE A 190 3.22 9.67 12.86
CA PHE A 190 3.25 11.10 13.20
C PHE A 190 2.19 11.89 12.42
N SER A 191 2.03 11.63 11.12
CA SER A 191 1.08 12.39 10.30
C SER A 191 -0.35 12.10 10.74
N GLY A 192 -0.69 10.82 10.95
CA GLY A 192 -2.01 10.40 11.37
C GLY A 192 -2.41 10.96 12.73
N ILE A 193 -1.53 10.86 13.74
CA ILE A 193 -1.78 11.42 15.07
C ILE A 193 -1.92 12.94 14.99
N PHE A 194 -1.03 13.62 14.27
CA PHE A 194 -1.05 15.08 14.16
C PHE A 194 -2.34 15.60 13.53
N TYR A 195 -2.74 15.05 12.38
CA TYR A 195 -3.91 15.54 11.66
C TYR A 195 -5.24 15.15 12.31
N ALA A 196 -5.27 14.08 13.10
CA ALA A 196 -6.44 13.67 13.85
C ALA A 196 -6.70 14.53 15.09
N ASP A 197 -5.64 14.88 15.83
CA ASP A 197 -5.75 15.73 17.02
C ASP A 197 -4.53 16.65 17.20
N PRO A 198 -4.44 17.74 16.41
CA PRO A 198 -3.30 18.65 16.47
C PRO A 198 -3.13 19.34 17.83
N LYS A 199 -4.22 19.52 18.58
CA LYS A 199 -4.22 20.28 19.85
C LYS A 199 -3.93 19.39 21.06
N GLY A 200 -4.44 18.16 21.09
CA GLY A 200 -4.20 17.23 22.19
C GLY A 200 -2.91 16.42 21.98
N ARG A 201 -2.72 15.83 20.80
CA ARG A 201 -1.60 14.91 20.51
C ARG A 201 -0.58 15.45 19.51
N GLY A 202 -0.68 16.70 19.08
CA GLY A 202 0.25 17.29 18.11
C GLY A 202 1.73 17.25 18.53
N SER A 203 2.02 17.51 19.81
CA SER A 203 3.38 17.43 20.34
C SER A 203 3.95 16.01 20.32
N GLU A 204 3.11 15.00 20.61
CA GLU A 204 3.49 13.59 20.52
C GLU A 204 3.91 13.24 19.09
N ALA A 205 3.07 13.61 18.11
CA ALA A 205 3.36 13.39 16.70
C ALA A 205 4.69 14.02 16.27
N ILE A 206 4.94 15.27 16.63
CA ILE A 206 6.19 15.96 16.30
C ILE A 206 7.42 15.21 16.84
N GLU A 207 7.35 14.73 18.08
CA GLU A 207 8.47 13.99 18.69
C GLU A 207 8.68 12.60 18.06
N ILE A 208 7.61 11.95 17.56
CA ILE A 208 7.73 10.73 16.76
C ILE A 208 8.53 11.00 15.48
N GLY A 209 8.22 12.09 14.76
CA GLY A 209 8.96 12.51 13.57
C GLY A 209 10.44 12.80 13.87
N PHE A 210 10.73 13.56 14.93
CA PHE A 210 12.11 13.86 15.33
C PHE A 210 12.88 12.64 15.84
N THR A 211 12.19 11.64 16.41
CA THR A 211 12.81 10.36 16.78
C THR A 211 13.33 9.64 15.54
N ALA A 212 12.52 9.53 14.49
CA ALA A 212 12.93 8.93 13.23
C ALA A 212 14.05 9.73 12.52
N LEU A 213 14.00 11.07 12.55
CA LEU A 213 15.09 11.91 12.04
C LEU A 213 16.40 11.68 12.80
N ARG A 214 16.35 11.51 14.12
CA ARG A 214 17.53 11.22 14.95
C ARG A 214 18.18 9.90 14.56
N GLU A 215 17.39 8.86 14.31
CA GLU A 215 17.89 7.57 13.83
C GLU A 215 18.54 7.66 12.43
N LEU A 216 18.10 8.60 11.61
CA LEU A 216 18.72 8.94 10.32
C LEU A 216 19.96 9.86 10.45
N GLY A 217 20.37 10.20 11.67
CA GLY A 217 21.51 11.09 11.94
C GLY A 217 21.19 12.59 11.86
N CYS A 218 19.92 12.96 11.70
CA CYS A 218 19.46 14.35 11.67
C CYS A 218 19.01 14.79 13.07
N VAL A 219 19.92 15.41 13.82
CA VAL A 219 19.66 15.87 15.20
C VAL A 219 19.29 17.35 15.19
N PHE A 220 18.22 17.68 15.93
CA PHE A 220 17.72 19.05 16.09
C PHE A 220 17.79 19.50 17.56
N PRO A 221 18.04 20.80 17.82
CA PRO A 221 18.07 21.32 19.18
C PRO A 221 16.68 21.31 19.82
N THR A 222 16.63 21.03 21.12
CA THR A 222 15.40 21.08 21.93
C THR A 222 15.28 22.34 22.77
N SER A 223 16.40 23.00 23.11
CA SER A 223 16.38 24.22 23.91
C SER A 223 16.06 25.45 23.06
N LYS A 224 15.19 26.33 23.58
CA LYS A 224 14.78 27.57 22.89
C LYS A 224 15.97 28.45 22.49
N ALA A 225 16.98 28.55 23.36
CA ALA A 225 18.18 29.33 23.10
C ALA A 225 19.00 28.76 21.92
N ASN A 226 19.17 27.44 21.86
CA ASN A 226 19.89 26.80 20.76
C ASN A 226 19.11 26.85 19.45
N ILE A 227 17.77 26.72 19.51
CA ILE A 227 16.90 26.91 18.34
C ILE A 227 17.10 28.31 17.77
N LEU A 228 16.99 29.36 18.60
CA LEU A 228 17.17 30.75 18.16
C LEU A 228 18.57 30.98 17.55
N LEU A 229 19.62 30.49 18.21
CA LEU A 229 21.00 30.61 17.73
C LEU A 229 21.18 29.91 16.37
N GLN A 230 20.64 28.70 16.19
CA GLN A 230 20.73 27.98 14.92
C GLN A 230 19.87 28.62 13.82
N THR A 231 18.71 29.17 14.15
CA THR A 231 17.87 29.88 13.18
C THR A 231 18.57 31.13 12.64
N LEU A 232 19.36 31.84 13.46
CA LEU A 232 20.20 32.93 12.97
C LEU A 232 21.30 32.43 12.02
N LYS A 233 21.89 31.25 12.30
CA LYS A 233 22.87 30.62 11.40
C LYS A 233 22.25 30.18 10.07
N CYS A 234 20.98 29.76 10.06
CA CYS A 234 20.24 29.43 8.84
C CYS A 234 20.26 30.56 7.80
N ILE A 235 20.19 31.82 8.24
CA ILE A 235 20.25 32.99 7.34
C ILE A 235 21.59 33.03 6.58
N LEU A 236 22.70 32.70 7.25
CA LEU A 236 24.03 32.66 6.64
C LEU A 236 24.15 31.50 5.64
N VAL A 237 23.62 30.34 5.99
CA VAL A 237 23.56 29.16 5.11
C VAL A 237 22.77 29.47 3.84
N LEU A 238 21.58 30.05 3.97
CA LEU A 238 20.73 30.44 2.83
C LEU A 238 21.41 31.47 1.93
N LYS A 239 22.15 32.45 2.49
CA LYS A 239 22.95 33.39 1.70
C LYS A 239 24.05 32.69 0.90
N ARG A 240 24.73 31.71 1.52
CA ARG A 240 25.76 30.91 0.84
C ARG A 240 25.17 30.09 -0.30
N ILE A 241 24.06 29.39 -0.05
CA ILE A 241 23.34 28.60 -1.05
C ILE A 241 22.89 29.48 -2.23
N ARG A 242 22.30 30.65 -1.95
CA ARG A 242 21.89 31.60 -2.98
C ARG A 242 23.07 32.06 -3.83
N LYS A 243 24.24 32.27 -3.24
CA LYS A 243 25.46 32.63 -3.98
C LYS A 243 25.91 31.48 -4.89
N THR A 244 25.99 30.25 -4.37
CA THR A 244 26.34 29.06 -5.17
C THR A 244 25.39 28.88 -6.36
N LEU A 245 24.09 29.06 -6.15
CA LEU A 245 23.06 28.97 -7.20
C LEU A 245 23.15 30.07 -8.25
N ALA A 246 23.65 31.26 -7.89
CA ALA A 246 23.87 32.34 -8.84
C ALA A 246 25.16 32.12 -9.68
N GLU A 247 26.10 31.34 -9.16
CA GLU A 247 27.37 30.99 -9.82
C GLU A 247 27.26 29.72 -10.67
N SER A 248 26.31 28.82 -10.38
CA SER A 248 25.97 27.68 -11.24
C SER A 248 25.11 28.12 -12.42
N ALA A 249 25.16 27.40 -13.55
CA ALA A 249 24.39 27.70 -14.76
C ALA A 249 22.87 27.42 -14.64
N GLY A 250 22.35 27.39 -13.41
CA GLY A 250 20.94 27.25 -13.08
C GLY A 250 20.63 26.01 -12.24
N LEU A 251 19.40 25.95 -11.72
CA LEU A 251 18.90 24.85 -10.90
C LEU A 251 18.86 23.50 -11.66
N LEU A 252 18.73 23.56 -12.99
CA LEU A 252 18.58 22.40 -13.88
C LEU A 252 19.91 21.67 -14.14
N GLU A 253 21.04 22.33 -13.90
CA GLU A 253 22.38 21.77 -14.11
C GLU A 253 23.01 21.24 -12.81
N LEU A 254 22.26 21.24 -11.70
CA LEU A 254 22.74 20.66 -10.46
C LEU A 254 22.91 19.15 -10.61
N PRO A 255 23.97 18.57 -10.03
CA PRO A 255 24.15 17.12 -10.07
C PRO A 255 22.97 16.44 -9.38
N THR A 256 22.61 15.26 -9.88
CA THR A 256 21.66 14.40 -9.16
C THR A 256 22.25 14.10 -7.80
N MET A 257 21.42 14.13 -6.74
CA MET A 257 21.89 13.85 -5.39
C MET A 257 22.42 12.42 -5.30
N GLU A 258 23.74 12.29 -5.30
CA GLU A 258 24.46 11.05 -5.06
C GLU A 258 24.85 10.94 -3.59
N GLY A 259 24.54 9.82 -2.95
CA GLY A 259 24.87 9.66 -1.54
C GLY A 259 24.29 8.40 -0.90
N PRO A 260 24.65 8.17 0.38
CA PRO A 260 24.13 7.03 1.12
C PRO A 260 22.60 7.14 1.24
N ARG A 261 21.91 6.00 1.14
CA ARG A 261 20.44 5.88 1.22
C ARG A 261 19.83 6.71 2.35
N ASN A 262 20.51 6.82 3.50
CA ASN A 262 20.07 7.62 4.65
C ASN A 262 19.80 9.09 4.31
N LYS A 263 20.56 9.72 3.40
CA LYS A 263 20.34 11.12 2.99
C LYS A 263 19.01 11.28 2.24
N LEU A 264 18.74 10.39 1.29
CA LEU A 264 17.49 10.38 0.53
C LEU A 264 16.29 10.19 1.45
N GLU A 265 16.40 9.23 2.36
CA GLU A 265 15.33 8.90 3.28
C GLU A 265 15.10 10.00 4.33
N ALA A 266 16.16 10.65 4.82
CA ALA A 266 16.05 11.84 5.65
C ALA A 266 15.38 13.00 4.91
N THR A 267 15.68 13.19 3.62
CA THR A 267 15.07 14.24 2.80
C THR A 267 13.54 14.07 2.71
N LYS A 268 13.06 12.85 2.49
CA LYS A 268 11.61 12.54 2.47
C LYS A 268 10.95 12.85 3.80
N LEU A 269 11.58 12.45 4.91
CA LEU A 269 11.04 12.68 6.25
C LEU A 269 11.06 14.16 6.65
N LEU A 270 12.15 14.88 6.35
CA LEU A 270 12.26 16.32 6.57
C LEU A 270 11.15 17.05 5.81
N TYR A 271 10.95 16.73 4.53
CA TYR A 271 9.90 17.32 3.71
C TYR A 271 8.51 17.09 4.33
N ALA A 272 8.22 15.86 4.74
CA ALA A 272 6.96 15.47 5.37
C ALA A 272 6.77 16.02 6.80
N MET A 273 7.77 16.66 7.40
CA MET A 273 7.63 17.33 8.69
C MET A 273 7.40 18.83 8.55
N ILE A 274 7.69 19.45 7.39
CA ILE A 274 7.57 20.90 7.20
C ILE A 274 6.13 21.37 7.42
N ASP A 275 5.16 20.66 6.85
CA ASP A 275 3.73 20.92 6.98
C ASP A 275 3.26 20.80 8.44
N VAL A 276 3.63 19.72 9.12
CA VAL A 276 3.30 19.46 10.53
C VAL A 276 3.85 20.58 11.42
N LEU A 277 5.13 20.92 11.25
CA LEU A 277 5.79 21.95 12.06
C LEU A 277 5.24 23.35 11.77
N TYR A 278 4.88 23.64 10.52
CA TYR A 278 4.24 24.90 10.14
C TYR A 278 2.88 25.05 10.83
N LEU A 279 2.02 24.03 10.73
CA LEU A 279 0.69 24.04 11.35
C LEU A 279 0.76 24.09 12.88
N ALA A 280 1.73 23.41 13.48
CA ALA A 280 1.99 23.45 14.91
C ALA A 280 2.62 24.76 15.40
N LYS A 281 3.11 25.62 14.49
CA LYS A 281 3.95 26.80 14.79
C LYS A 281 5.19 26.43 15.61
N ASP A 282 5.79 25.27 15.31
CA ASP A 282 6.99 24.80 16.00
C ASP A 282 8.21 25.62 15.56
N ALA A 283 8.97 26.12 16.54
CA ALA A 283 10.13 26.99 16.31
C ALA A 283 11.29 26.29 15.57
N ARG A 284 11.28 24.95 15.49
CA ARG A 284 12.28 24.15 14.76
C ARG A 284 12.04 24.13 13.24
N MET A 285 10.90 24.61 12.76
CA MET A 285 10.54 24.58 11.33
C MET A 285 11.64 25.16 10.41
N PRO A 286 12.22 26.35 10.66
CA PRO A 286 13.26 26.90 9.80
C PRO A 286 14.52 26.02 9.74
N LEU A 287 14.85 25.33 10.83
CA LEU A 287 16.00 24.43 10.90
C LEU A 287 15.77 23.20 10.01
N VAL A 288 14.56 22.64 10.03
CA VAL A 288 14.17 21.50 9.19
C VAL A 288 14.22 21.87 7.70
N ILE A 289 13.70 23.04 7.33
CA ILE A 289 13.76 23.53 5.94
C ILE A 289 15.21 23.69 5.48
N VAL A 290 16.06 24.37 6.27
CA VAL A 290 17.46 24.56 5.86
C VAL A 290 18.19 23.24 5.78
N ARG A 291 17.96 22.30 6.71
CA ARG A 291 18.56 20.97 6.64
C ARG A 291 18.13 20.21 5.38
N PHE A 292 16.86 20.29 4.99
CA PHE A 292 16.35 19.70 3.76
C PHE A 292 17.07 20.27 2.52
N ILE A 293 17.25 21.60 2.45
CA ILE A 293 17.97 22.24 1.34
C ILE A 293 19.45 21.84 1.35
N GLU A 294 20.11 21.80 2.52
CA GLU A 294 21.52 21.41 2.63
C GLU A 294 21.80 19.97 2.20
N ILE A 295 20.84 19.05 2.36
CA ILE A 295 21.03 17.64 1.94
C ILE A 295 20.85 17.49 0.42
N THR A 296 20.04 18.35 -0.19
CA THR A 296 19.67 18.28 -1.62
C THR A 296 20.59 19.06 -2.55
N MET A 297 21.48 19.89 -2.00
CA MET A 297 22.51 20.66 -2.71
C MET A 297 23.90 20.02 -2.59
#